data_AF-A0A7C2FGB5-F1
#
_entry.id   AF-A0A7C2FGB5-F1
#
_cell.length_a   1.000
_cell.length_b   1.000
_cell.length_c   1.000
_cell.angle_alpha   90.00
_cell.angle_beta   90.00
_cell.angle_gamma   90.00
#
_symmetry.space_group_name_H-M   'P 1'
#
loop_
_entity.id
_entity.type
_entity.pdbx_description
1 polymer ?
#
loop_
_entity_poly.entity_id
_entity_poly.type
_entity_poly.pdbx_seq_one_letter_code
_entity_poly.pdbx_strand_id
1 'polypeptide(L)'
;MLIRPDHLGDVLFTTPALRGLRAALPDAHLSCMVGPWAAPVLARNPHVNEVLTCPFPGFARRPKRHLLEPYLLLWSEAQKLRSKSFDAALV
;
A
#
# COMPACT_ATOMS: atom_id res chain seq x y z
N MET A 1 -3.53 -8.15 -2.77
CA MET A 1 -3.06 -6.89 -2.18
C MET A 1 -1.64 -6.60 -2.64
N LEU A 2 -1.35 -5.37 -3.02
CA LEU A 2 0.00 -4.91 -3.39
C LEU A 2 0.57 -4.02 -2.29
N ILE A 3 1.78 -4.30 -1.79
CA ILE A 3 2.43 -3.53 -0.72
C ILE A 3 3.64 -2.82 -1.29
N ARG A 4 3.61 -1.48 -1.41
CA ARG A 4 4.78 -0.72 -1.87
C ARG A 4 4.92 0.64 -1.18
N PRO A 5 5.57 0.70 0.00
CA PRO A 5 5.65 1.91 0.80
C PRO A 5 6.76 2.89 0.40
N ASP A 6 7.63 2.55 -0.56
CA ASP A 6 8.93 3.22 -0.73
C ASP A 6 8.90 4.61 -1.40
N HIS A 7 8.49 4.74 -2.67
CA HIS A 7 8.62 6.03 -3.38
C HIS A 7 7.50 6.33 -4.39
N LEU A 8 7.20 7.62 -4.60
CA LEU A 8 6.20 8.08 -5.58
C LEU A 8 6.54 7.64 -7.02
N GLY A 9 7.84 7.50 -7.32
CA GLY A 9 8.32 6.95 -8.60
C GLY A 9 7.93 5.49 -8.80
N ASP A 10 8.08 4.65 -7.78
CA ASP A 10 7.68 3.24 -7.85
C ASP A 10 6.17 3.11 -8.01
N VAL A 11 5.39 3.98 -7.35
CA VAL A 11 3.93 4.04 -7.52
C VAL A 11 3.54 4.29 -8.98
N LEU A 12 4.23 5.19 -9.68
CA LEU A 12 4.04 5.43 -11.11
C LEU A 12 4.42 4.21 -11.96
N PHE A 13 5.55 3.54 -11.66
CA PHE A 13 5.93 2.30 -12.36
C PHE A 13 4.98 1.13 -12.10
N THR A 14 4.21 1.16 -11.01
CA THR A 14 3.14 0.18 -10.78
C THR A 14 1.88 0.42 -11.58
N THR A 15 1.64 1.62 -12.11
CA THR A 15 0.41 1.89 -12.88
C THR A 15 0.23 0.98 -14.12
N PRO A 16 1.25 0.69 -14.95
CA PRO A 16 1.10 -0.29 -16.03
C PRO A 16 0.94 -1.72 -15.51
N ALA A 17 1.59 -2.09 -14.40
CA ALA A 17 1.42 -3.40 -13.76
C ALA A 17 -0.01 -3.59 -13.24
N LEU A 18 -0.59 -2.57 -12.61
CA LEU A 18 -1.98 -2.55 -12.15
C LEU A 18 -2.97 -2.65 -13.30
N ARG A 19 -2.69 -1.99 -14.43
CA ARG A 19 -3.51 -2.12 -15.65
C ARG A 19 -3.46 -3.55 -16.20
N GLY A 20 -2.28 -4.18 -16.24
CA GLY A 20 -2.14 -5.58 -16.66
C GLY A 20 -2.86 -6.53 -15.72
N LEU A 21 -2.75 -6.31 -14.41
CA LEU A 21 -3.42 -7.11 -13.40
C LEU A 21 -4.95 -6.97 -13.49
N ARG A 22 -5.48 -5.76 -13.72
CA ARG A 22 -6.91 -5.52 -13.97
C ARG A 22 -7.39 -6.18 -15.26
N ALA A 23 -6.56 -6.20 -16.32
CA ALA A 23 -6.91 -6.88 -17.56
C ALA A 23 -6.95 -8.41 -17.39
N ALA A 24 -6.04 -8.98 -16.60
CA ALA A 24 -6.00 -10.41 -16.31
C ALA A 24 -7.06 -10.86 -15.30
N LEU A 25 -7.42 -9.99 -14.36
CA LEU A 25 -8.36 -10.24 -13.27
C LEU A 25 -9.36 -9.06 -13.15
N PRO A 26 -10.33 -8.94 -14.08
CA PRO A 26 -11.24 -7.80 -14.14
C PRO A 26 -12.11 -7.65 -12.89
N ASP A 27 -12.52 -8.75 -12.28
CA ASP A 27 -13.41 -8.78 -11.11
C ASP A 27 -12.66 -8.80 -9.77
N ALA A 28 -11.32 -8.91 -9.78
CA ALA A 28 -10.55 -8.99 -8.55
C ALA A 28 -10.53 -7.64 -7.81
N HIS A 29 -10.65 -7.71 -6.48
CA HIS A 29 -10.51 -6.54 -5.61
C HIS A 29 -9.03 -6.20 -5.38
N LEU A 30 -8.55 -5.15 -6.04
CA LEU A 30 -7.17 -4.70 -5.99
C LEU A 30 -7.01 -3.59 -4.94
N SER A 31 -6.52 -3.97 -3.76
CA SER A 31 -6.08 -3.02 -2.73
C SER A 31 -4.58 -2.75 -2.83
N CYS A 32 -4.18 -1.48 -2.84
CA CYS A 32 -2.78 -1.03 -2.84
C CYS A 32 -2.45 -0.33 -1.53
N MET A 33 -1.39 -0.77 -0.84
CA MET A 33 -0.89 -0.11 0.36
C MET A 33 0.35 0.73 0.02
N VAL A 34 0.26 2.04 0.22
CA VAL A 34 1.32 3.02 -0.10
C VAL A 34 1.56 4.00 1.03
N GLY A 35 2.67 4.74 0.96
CA GLY A 35 2.91 5.87 1.86
C GLY A 35 1.85 6.97 1.69
N PRO A 36 1.51 7.73 2.75
CA PRO A 36 0.51 8.81 2.69
C PRO A 36 0.77 9.84 1.58
N TRP A 37 2.04 10.08 1.25
CA TRP A 37 2.46 11.00 0.17
C TRP A 37 2.08 10.51 -1.24
N ALA A 38 1.95 9.20 -1.45
CA ALA A 38 1.61 8.62 -2.74
C ALA A 38 0.13 8.22 -2.87
N ALA A 39 -0.62 8.27 -1.77
CA ALA A 39 -2.04 7.97 -1.76
C ALA A 39 -2.88 8.79 -2.77
N PRO A 40 -2.66 10.12 -2.93
CA PRO A 40 -3.45 10.92 -3.87
C PRO A 40 -3.25 10.51 -5.34
N VAL A 41 -2.08 9.94 -5.67
CA VAL A 41 -1.74 9.49 -7.03
C VAL A 41 -2.53 8.24 -7.38
N LEU A 42 -2.60 7.27 -6.45
CA LEU A 42 -3.36 6.04 -6.66
C LEU A 42 -4.86 6.19 -6.45
N ALA A 43 -5.30 7.14 -5.63
CA ALA A 43 -6.72 7.41 -5.42
C ALA A 43 -7.45 7.82 -6.72
N ARG A 44 -6.72 8.35 -7.70
CA ARG A 44 -7.24 8.70 -9.03
C ARG A 44 -7.08 7.58 -10.07
N ASN A 45 -6.52 6.44 -9.71
CA ASN A 45 -6.29 5.34 -10.64
C ASN A 45 -7.53 4.43 -10.73
N PRO A 46 -8.21 4.34 -11.89
CA PRO A 46 -9.43 3.55 -12.05
C PRO A 46 -9.19 2.03 -11.94
N HIS A 47 -7.93 1.58 -11.98
CA HIS A 47 -7.60 0.16 -11.91
C HIS A 47 -7.49 -0.36 -10.46
N VAL A 48 -7.51 0.53 -9.46
CA VAL A 48 -7.38 0.18 -8.04
C VAL A 48 -8.74 0.35 -7.35
N ASN A 49 -9.15 -0.64 -6.56
CA ASN A 49 -10.41 -0.55 -5.80
C ASN A 49 -10.23 0.24 -4.51
N GLU A 50 -9.10 0.04 -3.84
CA GLU A 50 -8.85 0.60 -2.53
C GLU A 50 -7.38 1.01 -2.35
N VAL A 51 -7.17 2.18 -1.76
CA VAL A 51 -5.84 2.66 -1.39
C VAL A 51 -5.72 2.69 0.12
N LEU A 52 -4.82 1.87 0.65
CA LEU A 52 -4.45 1.85 2.06
C LEU A 52 -3.20 2.70 2.27
N THR A 53 -3.15 3.40 3.39
CA THR A 53 -1.97 4.21 3.73
C THR A 53 -1.24 3.60 4.91
N CYS A 54 0.04 3.33 4.72
CA CYS A 54 0.93 2.91 5.80
C CYS A 54 2.02 3.97 5.96
N PRO A 55 2.04 4.71 7.08
CA PRO A 55 3.08 5.70 7.36
C PRO A 55 4.37 4.97 7.75
N PHE A 56 5.06 4.40 6.75
CA PHE A 56 6.25 3.60 6.99
C PHE A 56 7.34 4.47 7.64
N PRO A 57 7.87 4.09 8.81
CA PRO A 57 8.73 4.94 9.64
C PRO A 57 10.11 5.22 9.02
N GLY A 58 10.49 4.50 7.95
CA GLY A 58 11.71 4.78 7.18
C GLY A 58 11.61 6.03 6.30
N PHE A 59 10.40 6.44 5.91
CA PHE A 59 10.18 7.55 4.97
C PHE A 59 9.38 8.72 5.58
N ALA A 60 8.69 8.49 6.70
CA ALA A 60 8.26 9.59 7.54
C ALA A 60 9.51 10.28 8.09
N ARG A 61 9.91 11.41 7.49
CA ARG A 61 10.97 12.33 7.99
C ARG A 61 10.55 12.98 9.32
N ARG A 62 10.11 12.17 10.29
CA ARG A 62 9.76 12.55 11.64
C ARG A 62 10.79 11.97 12.59
N PRO A 63 11.21 12.72 13.62
CA PRO A 63 12.10 12.18 14.64
C PRO A 63 11.41 11.01 15.36
N LYS A 64 12.08 9.85 15.39
CA LYS A 64 11.61 8.65 16.09
C LYS A 64 11.54 8.98 17.59
N ARG A 65 10.34 8.98 18.17
CA ARG A 65 10.17 9.25 19.61
C ARG A 65 10.54 8.02 20.45
N HIS A 66 10.36 6.81 19.92
CA HIS A 66 10.75 5.55 20.57
C HIS A 66 11.21 4.47 19.57
N LEU A 67 12.19 3.64 19.97
CA LEU A 67 12.73 2.54 19.14
C LEU A 67 11.70 1.44 18.81
N LEU A 68 10.64 1.31 19.61
CA LEU A 68 9.58 0.29 19.46
C LEU A 68 8.38 0.73 18.61
N GLU A 69 8.26 2.03 18.34
CA GLU A 69 7.23 2.64 17.49
C GLU A 69 7.04 1.93 16.12
N PRO A 70 8.11 1.55 15.38
CA PRO A 70 7.96 0.78 14.13
C PRO A 70 7.34 -0.60 14.30
N TYR A 71 7.62 -1.29 15.41
CA TYR A 71 7.09 -2.64 15.66
C TYR A 71 5.62 -2.60 16.06
N LEU A 72 5.23 -1.60 16.86
CA LEU A 72 3.82 -1.38 17.20
C LEU A 72 3.00 -1.00 15.96
N LEU A 73 3.56 -0.16 15.08
CA LEU A 73 2.93 0.16 13.80
C LEU A 73 2.77 -1.11 12.95
N LEU A 74 3.81 -1.93 12.84
CA LEU A 74 3.78 -3.20 12.11
C LEU A 74 2.66 -4.12 12.63
N TRP A 75 2.54 -4.27 13.95
CA TRP A 75 1.47 -5.05 14.58
C TRP A 75 0.09 -4.50 14.23
N SER A 76 -0.10 -3.18 14.38
CA SER A 76 -1.39 -2.53 14.11
C SER A 76 -1.81 -2.72 12.65
N GLU A 77 -0.90 -2.48 11.70
CA GLU A 77 -1.17 -2.67 10.29
C GLU A 77 -1.41 -4.14 9.96
N ALA A 78 -0.64 -5.08 10.53
CA ALA A 78 -0.87 -6.51 10.35
C ALA A 78 -2.26 -6.96 10.84
N GLN A 79 -2.76 -6.41 11.95
CA GLN A 79 -4.12 -6.69 12.45
C GLN A 79 -5.19 -6.14 11.50
N LYS A 80 -5.04 -4.91 11.00
CA LYS A 80 -5.95 -4.31 10.01
C LYS A 80 -5.98 -5.08 8.69
N LEU A 81 -4.82 -5.61 8.27
CA LEU A 81 -4.73 -6.43 7.07
C LEU A 81 -5.35 -7.82 7.28
N ARG A 82 -5.20 -8.43 8.46
CA ARG A 82 -5.85 -9.70 8.81
C ARG A 82 -7.37 -9.61 8.75
N SER A 83 -7.96 -8.49 9.13
CA SER A 83 -9.42 -8.32 9.09
C SER A 83 -9.99 -8.20 7.67
N LYS A 84 -9.14 -8.06 6.65
CA LYS A 84 -9.55 -7.87 5.25
C LYS A 84 -9.46 -9.12 4.38
N SER A 85 -9.04 -10.26 4.94
CA SER A 85 -9.09 -11.57 4.30
C SER A 85 -8.56 -11.60 2.85
N PHE A 86 -7.36 -11.05 2.62
CA PHE A 86 -6.77 -11.04 1.28
C PHE A 86 -6.38 -12.45 0.81
N ASP A 87 -6.79 -12.83 -0.40
CA ASP A 87 -6.46 -14.14 -0.99
C ASP A 87 -5.00 -14.26 -1.45
N ALA A 88 -4.38 -13.13 -1.80
CA ALA A 88 -2.99 -13.07 -2.25
C ALA A 88 -2.33 -11.73 -1.92
N ALA A 89 -1.03 -11.75 -1.64
CA ALA A 89 -0.21 -10.55 -1.41
C ALA A 89 0.99 -10.54 -2.34
N LEU A 90 1.28 -9.37 -2.90
CA LEU A 90 2.42 -9.11 -3.79
C LEU A 90 3.19 -7.94 -3.16
N VAL A 91 4.47 -8.15 -2.87
CA VAL A 91 5.37 -7.19 -2.19
C VAL A 91 6.45 -6.77 -3.17
#